data_AF-A0A2L2Z9C3-F1
#
_entry.id   AF-A0A2L2Z9C3-F1
#
_cell.length_a   1.000
_cell.length_b   1.000
_cell.length_c   1.000
_cell.angle_alpha   90.00
_cell.angle_beta   90.00
_cell.angle_gamma   90.00
#
_symmetry.space_group_name_H-M   'P 1'
#
loop_
_entity.id
_entity.type
_entity.pdbx_description
1 polymer ?
#
loop_
_entity_poly.entity_id
_entity_poly.type
_entity_poly.pdbx_seq_one_letter_code
_entity_poly.pdbx_strand_id
1 'polypeptide(L)' 'IHNLHANIEVCPSAASLIMKALKDPPIDRKKVKHVYLIGNISFEDVVNIARTMQPRSMARKLSGTVKEILG' A
#
# COMPACT_ATOMS: atom_id res chain seq x y z
N ILE A 1 -25.90 -14.04 12.69
CA ILE A 1 -24.61 -14.59 13.21
C ILE A 1 -24.10 -13.58 14.22
N HIS A 2 -24.03 -13.94 15.51
CA HIS A 2 -23.45 -13.08 16.55
C HIS A 2 -22.03 -13.58 16.83
N ASN A 3 -21.04 -12.75 16.52
CA ASN A 3 -19.62 -13.05 16.69
C ASN A 3 -19.17 -12.53 18.07
N LEU A 4 -18.75 -13.44 18.95
CA LEU A 4 -18.15 -13.11 20.26
C LEU A 4 -16.62 -12.94 20.19
N HIS A 5 -16.02 -13.15 19.02
CA HIS A 5 -14.61 -12.95 18.76
C HIS A 5 -14.43 -11.90 17.66
N ALA A 6 -13.85 -10.76 18.02
CA ALA A 6 -13.45 -9.75 17.06
C ALA A 6 -12.13 -10.19 16.40
N ASN A 7 -12.15 -10.47 15.10
CA ASN A 7 -10.93 -10.69 14.33
C ASN A 7 -10.39 -9.33 13.86
N ILE A 8 -9.11 -9.05 14.08
CA ILE A 8 -8.47 -7.82 13.64
C ILE A 8 -7.84 -8.09 12.28
N GLU A 9 -8.43 -7.57 11.22
CA GLU A 9 -7.82 -7.56 9.90
C GLU A 9 -7.00 -6.28 9.70
N VAL A 10 -5.69 -6.44 9.45
CA VAL A 10 -4.82 -5.30 9.19
C VAL A 10 -4.87 -5.00 7.69
N CYS A 11 -5.60 -3.96 7.32
CA CYS A 11 -5.62 -3.47 5.94
C CYS A 11 -4.35 -2.66 5.63
N PRO A 12 -3.51 -3.08 4.65
CA PRO A 12 -2.31 -2.34 4.30
C PRO A 12 -2.64 -1.07 3.49
N SER A 13 -2.17 0.08 3.94
CA SER A 13 -2.27 1.36 3.22
C SER A 13 -1.39 1.41 1.97
N ALA A 14 -1.78 2.18 0.95
CA ALA A 14 -1.01 2.37 -0.28
C ALA A 14 0.46 2.73 0.00
N ALA A 15 0.67 3.73 0.86
CA ALA A 15 2.01 4.15 1.28
C ALA A 15 2.83 3.03 1.93
N SER A 16 2.18 2.12 2.69
CA SER A 16 2.85 0.99 3.33
C SER A 16 3.29 -0.07 2.33
N LEU A 17 2.55 -0.26 1.23
CA LEU A 17 2.92 -1.17 0.15
C LEU A 17 4.05 -0.59 -0.71
N ILE A 18 4.01 0.73 -0.97
CA ILE A 18 5.07 1.44 -1.68
C ILE A 18 6.39 1.40 -0.90
N MET A 19 6.36 1.68 0.41
CA MET A 19 7.53 1.55 1.29
C MET A 19 8.11 0.13 1.29
N LYS A 20 7.24 -0.89 1.26
CA LYS A 20 7.68 -2.29 1.20
C LYS A 20 8.33 -2.63 -0.14
N ALA A 21 7.80 -2.12 -1.25
CA ALA A 21 8.39 -2.32 -2.57
C ALA A 21 9.76 -1.63 -2.72
N LEU A 22 9.94 -0.48 -2.06
CA LEU A 22 11.20 0.25 -2.02
C LEU A 22 12.27 -0.34 -1.07
N LYS A 23 11.96 -1.44 -0.37
CA LYS A 23 12.87 -2.15 0.55
C LYS A 23 13.49 -1.24 1.64
N ASP A 24 12.80 -0.19 2.01
CA ASP A 24 13.28 0.72 3.05
C ASP A 24 13.30 0.04 4.43
N PRO A 25 14.31 0.32 5.26
CA PRO A 25 14.36 -0.21 6.61
C PRO A 25 13.11 0.23 7.41
N PRO A 26 12.56 -0.65 8.27
CA PRO A 26 11.38 -0.32 9.06
C PRO A 26 11.66 0.89 9.94
N ILE A 27 10.98 2.00 9.66
CA ILE A 27 11.16 3.23 10.40
C ILE A 27 10.57 3.12 11.81
N ASP A 28 11.34 3.58 12.80
CA ASP A 28 10.84 3.75 14.16
C ASP A 28 9.91 4.98 14.21
N ARG A 29 8.60 4.72 14.13
CA ARG A 29 7.53 5.73 14.04
C ARG A 29 7.53 6.73 15.21
N LYS A 30 8.24 6.45 16.30
CA LYS A 30 8.32 7.35 17.48
C LYS A 30 9.47 8.35 17.42
N LYS A 31 10.59 8.01 16.79
CA LYS A 31 11.81 8.84 16.80
C LYS A 31 11.90 9.79 15.61
N VAL A 32 11.51 9.35 14.43
CA VAL A 32 11.66 10.13 13.20
C VAL A 32 10.32 10.26 12.52
N LYS A 33 9.87 11.50 12.33
CA LYS A 33 8.69 11.85 11.53
C LYS A 33 9.19 12.38 10.17
N HIS A 34 8.52 12.01 9.08
CA HIS A 34 8.78 12.50 7.71
C HIS A 34 10.16 12.13 7.13
N VAL A 35 10.44 10.83 6.99
CA VAL A 35 11.56 10.37 6.15
C VAL A 35 11.18 10.56 4.67
N TYR A 36 12.04 11.23 3.92
CA TYR A 36 11.86 11.39 2.47
C TYR A 36 12.07 10.05 1.78
N LEU A 37 11.07 9.62 1.01
CA LEU A 37 11.13 8.42 0.19
C LEU A 37 11.81 8.79 -1.13
N ILE A 38 13.10 8.50 -1.26
CA ILE A 38 13.88 8.77 -2.47
C ILE A 38 14.19 7.42 -3.12
N GLY A 39 13.33 6.99 -4.03
CA GLY A 39 13.50 5.72 -4.71
C GLY A 39 12.60 5.61 -5.93
N ASN A 40 13.09 4.92 -6.96
CA ASN A 40 12.31 4.62 -8.16
C ASN A 40 11.73 3.21 -8.03
N ILE A 41 10.44 3.05 -8.34
CA ILE A 41 9.75 1.76 -8.32
C ILE A 41 9.67 1.18 -9.74
N SER A 42 9.80 -0.14 -9.87
CA SER A 42 9.55 -0.80 -11.16
C SER A 42 8.06 -0.78 -11.49
N PHE A 43 7.73 -0.73 -12.78
CA PHE A 43 6.34 -0.79 -13.23
C PHE A 43 5.65 -2.10 -12.82
N GLU A 44 6.40 -3.21 -12.76
CA GLU A 44 5.87 -4.50 -12.32
C GLU A 44 5.42 -4.46 -10.84
N ASP A 45 6.18 -3.78 -9.99
CA ASP A 45 5.83 -3.60 -8.58
C ASP A 45 4.56 -2.76 -8.44
N VAL A 46 4.43 -1.70 -9.25
CA VAL A 46 3.20 -0.87 -9.28
C VAL A 46 1.98 -1.71 -9.66
N VAL A 47 2.09 -2.57 -10.68
CA VAL A 47 0.99 -3.45 -11.10
C VAL A 47 0.63 -4.45 -10.01
N ASN A 48 1.61 -4.99 -9.29
CA ASN A 48 1.37 -5.91 -8.17
C ASN A 48 0.69 -5.21 -6.98
N ILE A 49 1.12 -3.98 -6.65
CA ILE A 49 0.46 -3.16 -5.63
C ILE A 49 -0.98 -2.84 -6.06
N ALA A 50 -1.19 -2.49 -7.34
CA ALA A 50 -2.51 -2.19 -7.89
C ALA A 50 -3.46 -3.39 -7.81
N ARG A 51 -2.98 -4.60 -8.08
CA ARG A 51 -3.77 -5.83 -7.91
C ARG A 51 -4.16 -6.08 -6.46
N THR A 52 -3.25 -5.82 -5.53
CA THR A 52 -3.50 -5.98 -4.08
C THR A 52 -4.50 -4.93 -3.58
N MET A 53 -4.47 -3.72 -4.15
CA MET A 53 -5.38 -2.63 -3.79
C MET A 53 -6.71 -2.61 -4.57
N GLN A 54 -6.84 -3.42 -5.63
CA GLN A 54 -8.05 -3.52 -6.45
C GLN A 54 -9.35 -3.65 -5.64
N PRO A 55 -9.46 -4.51 -4.60
CA PRO A 55 -10.70 -4.61 -3.82
C PRO A 55 -11.05 -3.35 -3.04
N ARG A 56 -10.10 -2.42 -2.83
CA ARG A 56 -10.34 -1.12 -2.18
C ARG A 56 -10.50 0.04 -3.17
N SER A 57 -9.98 -0.11 -4.38
CA SER A 57 -10.10 0.90 -5.43
C SER A 57 -11.50 0.84 -6.02
N MET A 58 -12.18 1.98 -6.08
CA MET A 58 -13.49 2.12 -6.75
C MET A 58 -13.34 2.17 -8.28
N ALA A 59 -12.14 1.94 -8.82
CA ALA A 59 -11.88 1.98 -10.25
C ALA A 59 -12.43 0.74 -10.97
N ARG A 60 -13.15 0.98 -12.08
CA ARG A 60 -13.71 -0.09 -12.93
C ARG A 60 -12.64 -0.86 -13.72
N LYS A 61 -11.46 -0.27 -13.93
CA LYS A 61 -10.35 -0.83 -14.71
C LYS A 61 -9.06 -0.75 -13.89
N LEU A 62 -8.18 -1.76 -14.07
CA LEU A 62 -6.84 -1.80 -13.48
C LEU A 62 -5.99 -0.56 -13.82
N SER A 63 -6.20 0.04 -14.99
CA SER A 63 -5.55 1.29 -15.37
C SER A 63 -5.88 2.47 -14.45
N GLY A 64 -7.06 2.46 -13.82
CA GLY A 64 -7.43 3.46 -12.82
C GLY A 64 -6.66 3.26 -11.53
N THR A 65 -6.63 2.03 -11.01
CA THR A 65 -5.88 1.69 -9.79
C THR A 65 -4.38 1.91 -9.90
N VAL A 66 -3.80 1.67 -11.08
CA VAL A 66 -2.39 1.98 -11.35
C VAL A 66 -2.13 3.49 -11.31
N LYS A 67 -3.04 4.30 -11.87
CA LYS A 67 -2.92 5.77 -11.82
C LYS A 67 -3.08 6.31 -10.39
N GLU A 68 -3.97 5.73 -9.60
CA GLU A 68 -4.13 6.09 -8.18
C GLU A 68 -2.87 5.86 -7.34
N ILE A 69 -2.05 4.86 -7.71
CA ILE A 69 -0.79 4.55 -7.02
C ILE A 69 0.35 5.45 -7.50
N LEU A 70 0.34 5.85 -8.78
CA LEU A 70 1.36 6.71 -9.37
C LEU A 70 1.16 8.21 -9.05
N GLY A 71 -0.09 8.64 -8.82
CA GLY A 71 -0.45 10.04 -8.61
C GLY A 71 -1.20 10.63 -9.80
#